data_AF-A0A658NZG0-F1
#
_entry.id   AF-A0A658NZG0-F1
#
_cell.length_a   1.000
_cell.length_b   1.000
_cell.length_c   1.000
_cell.angle_alpha   90.00
_cell.angle_beta   90.00
_cell.angle_gamma   90.00
#
_symmetry.space_group_name_H-M   'P 1'
#
loop_
_entity.id
_entity.type
_entity.pdbx_description
1 polymer ?
#
loop_
_entity_poly.entity_id
_entity_poly.type
_entity_poly.pdbx_seq_one_letter_code
_entity_poly.pdbx_strand_id
1 'polypeptide(L)'
;MKNTKGLMIIALAFTLASCASIPENIKGNNQPDIQKNFISVHNQPGLYTGQQARFGGKVINVINTKNDTLLEIAVLPLNDSAKPQIDASYQGRILAQQKGFLDPVNYRNHFVTILGTIQGDESGFINKVPYNFVKVDLQGIQVWHLTESVNTTYNMWDYGYGAFWPEPMWGAPYYANTVTQVTPELVK
;
A
#
# COMPACT_ATOMS: atom_id res chain seq x y z
N MET A 1 39.35 27.38 32.02
CA MET A 1 38.76 26.03 31.86
C MET A 1 37.26 26.08 32.18
N LYS A 2 36.42 26.24 31.15
CA LYS A 2 34.93 26.21 31.18
C LYS A 2 34.55 26.59 29.74
N ASN A 3 34.13 25.69 28.85
CA ASN A 3 32.73 25.31 28.66
C ASN A 3 32.63 24.23 27.55
N THR A 4 32.85 22.94 27.88
CA THR A 4 32.72 21.83 26.90
C THR A 4 31.46 20.99 27.10
N LYS A 5 30.59 21.33 28.05
CA LYS A 5 29.38 20.53 28.33
C LYS A 5 28.18 20.87 27.45
N GLY A 6 28.16 22.04 26.79
CA GLY A 6 27.03 22.49 25.99
C GLY A 6 26.97 21.92 24.56
N LEU A 7 28.10 21.44 24.02
CA LEU A 7 28.18 21.03 22.62
C LEU A 7 27.74 19.57 22.38
N MET A 8 27.58 18.77 23.44
CA MET A 8 27.28 17.34 23.33
C MET A 8 25.78 17.03 23.24
N ILE A 9 24.91 17.99 23.52
CA ILE A 9 23.44 17.79 23.56
C ILE A 9 22.79 18.10 22.20
N ILE A 10 23.42 18.91 21.34
CA ILE A 10 22.86 19.28 20.03
C ILE A 10 23.08 18.18 18.97
N ALA A 11 24.08 17.33 19.14
CA ALA A 11 24.38 16.26 18.17
C ALA A 11 23.45 15.04 18.27
N LEU A 12 22.68 14.90 19.36
CA LEU A 12 21.78 13.74 19.57
C LEU A 12 20.35 13.99 19.06
N ALA A 13 20.05 15.18 18.54
CA ALA A 13 18.70 15.56 18.10
C ALA A 13 18.39 15.20 16.63
N PHE A 14 19.33 14.59 15.88
CA PHE A 14 19.21 14.47 14.41
C PHE A 14 18.98 13.07 13.84
N THR A 15 18.69 12.05 14.64
CA THR A 15 18.51 10.68 14.13
C THR A 15 17.18 10.06 14.55
N LEU A 16 16.07 10.71 14.25
CA LEU A 16 14.80 10.02 14.03
C LEU A 16 14.32 10.31 12.60
N ALA A 17 15.14 9.96 11.61
CA ALA A 17 14.61 9.70 10.28
C ALA A 17 13.86 8.37 10.38
N SER A 18 12.57 8.42 10.73
CA SER A 18 11.64 7.32 10.49
C SER A 18 11.50 7.15 8.98
N CYS A 19 12.48 6.50 8.36
CA CYS A 19 12.40 6.09 6.97
C CYS A 19 11.30 5.04 6.87
N ALA A 20 10.16 5.44 6.30
CA ALA A 20 9.19 4.49 5.81
C ALA A 20 9.89 3.64 4.74
N SER A 21 10.27 2.41 5.12
CA SER A 21 11.18 1.59 4.33
C SER A 21 10.41 0.81 3.27
N ILE A 22 10.63 1.19 2.01
CA ILE A 22 10.13 0.46 0.84
C ILE A 22 10.69 -0.99 0.91
N PRO A 23 9.84 -2.03 0.82
CA PRO A 23 10.25 -3.43 0.82
C PRO A 23 11.34 -3.74 -0.22
N GLU A 24 12.30 -4.62 0.12
CA GLU A 24 13.49 -4.89 -0.71
C GLU A 24 13.17 -5.42 -2.11
N ASN A 25 12.16 -6.29 -2.20
CA ASN A 25 11.61 -6.83 -3.45
C ASN A 25 11.08 -5.77 -4.43
N ILE A 26 10.68 -4.59 -3.96
CA ILE A 26 10.17 -3.50 -4.82
C ILE A 26 10.99 -2.22 -4.73
N LYS A 27 12.09 -2.23 -3.96
CA LYS A 27 13.01 -1.10 -3.80
C LYS A 27 13.62 -0.67 -5.13
N GLY A 28 13.85 -1.63 -6.02
CA GLY A 28 14.61 -1.41 -7.25
C GLY A 28 16.05 -1.01 -6.94
N ASN A 29 16.73 -0.51 -7.94
CA ASN A 29 18.12 -0.04 -7.88
C ASN A 29 18.27 1.36 -7.27
N ASN A 30 17.24 1.90 -6.59
CA ASN A 30 17.21 3.27 -6.05
C ASN A 30 17.53 4.37 -7.09
N GLN A 31 17.36 4.09 -8.38
CA GLN A 31 17.62 5.06 -9.44
C GLN A 31 16.46 6.06 -9.58
N PRO A 32 16.75 7.33 -9.92
CA PRO A 32 15.74 8.35 -10.16
C PRO A 32 14.82 8.02 -11.34
N ASP A 33 15.23 7.09 -12.21
CA ASP A 33 14.56 6.75 -13.47
C ASP A 33 13.38 5.78 -13.30
N ILE A 34 13.07 5.36 -12.07
CA ILE A 34 11.91 4.50 -11.81
C ILE A 34 10.63 5.31 -12.04
N GLN A 35 9.88 4.93 -13.06
CA GLN A 35 8.61 5.56 -13.40
C GLN A 35 7.54 5.22 -12.36
N LYS A 36 6.99 6.26 -11.71
CA LYS A 36 5.91 6.14 -10.71
C LYS A 36 4.59 6.70 -11.20
N ASN A 37 4.63 7.58 -12.22
CA ASN A 37 3.44 8.20 -12.76
C ASN A 37 2.82 7.32 -13.85
N PHE A 38 1.79 6.55 -13.47
CA PHE A 38 1.08 5.69 -14.39
C PHE A 38 0.43 6.44 -15.55
N ILE A 39 -0.15 7.62 -15.31
CA ILE A 39 -0.84 8.39 -16.35
C ILE A 39 0.12 8.79 -17.48
N SER A 40 1.32 9.25 -17.12
CA SER A 40 2.37 9.58 -18.10
C SER A 40 2.75 8.37 -18.95
N VAL A 41 2.96 7.22 -18.30
CA VAL A 41 3.35 5.98 -18.98
C VAL A 41 2.20 5.44 -19.85
N HIS A 42 0.96 5.50 -19.37
CA HIS A 42 -0.20 5.02 -20.11
C HIS A 42 -0.50 5.83 -21.38
N ASN A 43 -0.28 7.15 -21.33
CA ASN A 43 -0.51 8.00 -22.49
C ASN A 43 0.53 7.78 -23.60
N GLN A 44 1.77 7.46 -23.26
CA GLN A 44 2.88 7.31 -24.23
C GLN A 44 3.81 6.15 -23.85
N PRO A 45 3.34 4.89 -23.80
CA PRO A 45 4.09 3.76 -23.26
C PRO A 45 5.38 3.48 -24.04
N GLY A 46 5.38 3.73 -25.35
CA GLY A 46 6.56 3.56 -26.21
C GLY A 46 7.77 4.43 -25.83
N LEU A 47 7.57 5.58 -25.17
CA LEU A 47 8.69 6.41 -24.68
C LEU A 47 9.36 5.82 -23.43
N TYR A 48 8.63 4.97 -22.71
CA TYR A 48 9.07 4.39 -21.45
C TYR A 48 9.44 2.91 -21.57
N THR A 49 9.35 2.31 -22.76
CA THR A 49 9.78 0.93 -23.01
C THR A 49 11.25 0.74 -22.62
N GLY A 50 11.53 -0.34 -21.87
CA GLY A 50 12.85 -0.65 -21.33
C GLY A 50 13.17 0.06 -20.01
N GLN A 51 12.38 1.06 -19.60
CA GLN A 51 12.55 1.71 -18.30
C GLN A 51 11.92 0.89 -17.18
N GLN A 52 12.48 0.98 -15.98
CA GLN A 52 11.86 0.41 -14.79
C GLN A 52 10.70 1.27 -14.34
N ALA A 53 9.64 0.62 -13.87
CA ALA A 53 8.46 1.25 -13.33
C ALA A 53 8.03 0.57 -12.03
N ARG A 54 7.46 1.40 -11.16
CA ARG A 54 6.82 0.94 -9.94
C ARG A 54 5.36 1.37 -9.96
N PHE A 55 4.49 0.39 -10.07
CA PHE A 55 3.06 0.57 -10.03
C PHE A 55 2.46 -0.31 -8.94
N GLY A 56 1.27 0.01 -8.49
CA GLY A 56 0.55 -0.87 -7.59
C GLY A 56 -0.93 -0.55 -7.59
N GLY A 57 -1.67 -1.32 -6.84
CA GLY A 57 -3.11 -1.26 -6.79
C GLY A 57 -3.70 -2.63 -6.54
N LYS A 58 -4.93 -2.86 -6.98
CA LYS A 58 -5.67 -4.09 -6.70
C LYS A 58 -5.56 -5.07 -7.86
N VAL A 59 -5.20 -6.32 -7.57
CA VAL A 59 -5.23 -7.39 -8.59
C VAL A 59 -6.68 -7.77 -8.87
N ILE A 60 -7.13 -7.52 -10.09
CA ILE A 60 -8.49 -7.83 -10.53
C ILE A 60 -8.57 -9.26 -11.04
N ASN A 61 -7.53 -9.70 -11.76
CA ASN A 61 -7.50 -11.02 -12.36
C ASN A 61 -6.08 -11.58 -12.42
N VAL A 62 -5.99 -12.92 -12.44
CA VAL A 62 -4.75 -13.69 -12.58
C VAL A 62 -4.97 -14.72 -13.67
N ILE A 63 -4.21 -14.63 -14.74
CA ILE A 63 -4.33 -15.48 -15.93
C ILE A 63 -3.05 -16.29 -16.06
N ASN A 64 -3.14 -17.58 -15.74
CA ASN A 64 -2.02 -18.50 -15.92
C ASN A 64 -2.00 -19.01 -17.35
N THR A 65 -0.88 -18.81 -18.03
CA THR A 65 -0.58 -19.39 -19.34
C THR A 65 0.33 -20.61 -19.18
N LYS A 66 0.77 -21.21 -20.28
CA LYS A 66 1.62 -22.41 -20.24
C LYS A 66 2.95 -22.18 -19.53
N ASN A 67 3.53 -20.98 -19.68
CA ASN A 67 4.87 -20.66 -19.17
C ASN A 67 4.89 -19.46 -18.22
N ASP A 68 3.90 -18.57 -18.31
CA ASP A 68 3.89 -17.28 -17.62
C ASP A 68 2.54 -17.03 -16.95
N THR A 69 2.54 -16.15 -15.96
CA THR A 69 1.34 -15.64 -15.32
C THR A 69 1.16 -14.16 -15.65
N LEU A 70 -0.04 -13.77 -16.06
CA LEU A 70 -0.43 -12.39 -16.28
C LEU A 70 -1.31 -11.91 -15.12
N LEU A 71 -0.90 -10.86 -14.46
CA LEU A 71 -1.64 -10.16 -13.42
C LEU A 71 -2.29 -8.92 -14.02
N GLU A 72 -3.62 -8.84 -13.97
CA GLU A 72 -4.35 -7.64 -14.31
C GLU A 72 -4.53 -6.79 -13.05
N ILE A 73 -3.86 -5.64 -13.00
CA ILE A 73 -3.82 -4.79 -11.81
C ILE A 73 -4.53 -3.48 -12.11
N ALA A 74 -5.57 -3.16 -11.33
CA ALA A 74 -6.18 -1.84 -11.33
C ALA A 74 -5.29 -0.89 -10.53
N VAL A 75 -4.73 0.09 -11.23
CA VAL A 75 -3.66 0.96 -10.71
C VAL A 75 -4.23 1.99 -9.75
N LEU A 76 -3.57 2.13 -8.60
CA LEU A 76 -3.78 3.18 -7.61
C LEU A 76 -2.50 4.00 -7.47
N PRO A 77 -2.61 5.30 -7.14
CA PRO A 77 -1.45 6.08 -6.76
C PRO A 77 -0.77 5.46 -5.54
N LEU A 78 0.57 5.51 -5.54
CA LEU A 78 1.40 5.00 -4.47
C LEU A 78 1.84 6.14 -3.57
N ASN A 79 1.86 5.90 -2.26
CA ASN A 79 2.48 6.82 -1.31
C ASN A 79 4.02 6.68 -1.28
N ASP A 80 4.70 7.44 -0.42
CA ASP A 80 6.16 7.43 -0.29
C ASP A 80 6.74 6.07 0.11
N SER A 81 5.95 5.22 0.78
CA SER A 81 6.32 3.83 1.13
C SER A 81 6.07 2.84 0.00
N ALA A 82 5.69 3.32 -1.19
CA ALA A 82 5.23 2.53 -2.31
C ALA A 82 3.98 1.68 -1.99
N LYS A 83 3.15 2.13 -1.05
CA LYS A 83 1.90 1.48 -0.65
C LYS A 83 0.74 2.08 -1.46
N PRO A 84 -0.15 1.25 -2.05
CA PRO A 84 -1.32 1.76 -2.76
C PRO A 84 -2.24 2.56 -1.85
N GLN A 85 -2.68 3.73 -2.31
CA GLN A 85 -3.65 4.56 -1.61
C GLN A 85 -5.07 4.04 -1.91
N ILE A 86 -5.65 3.30 -0.97
CA ILE A 86 -6.94 2.60 -1.14
C ILE A 86 -8.15 3.53 -1.16
N ASP A 87 -7.98 4.77 -0.70
CA ASP A 87 -8.95 5.86 -0.69
C ASP A 87 -8.96 6.66 -2.00
N ALA A 88 -7.95 6.48 -2.85
CA ALA A 88 -7.84 7.17 -4.13
C ALA A 88 -8.62 6.48 -5.26
N SER A 89 -8.93 7.23 -6.30
CA SER A 89 -9.55 6.69 -7.52
C SER A 89 -8.56 5.87 -8.34
N TYR A 90 -9.05 4.77 -8.92
CA TYR A 90 -8.27 3.97 -9.87
C TYR A 90 -7.93 4.78 -11.13
N GLN A 91 -6.67 4.70 -11.56
CA GLN A 91 -6.14 5.48 -12.67
C GLN A 91 -6.24 4.73 -14.02
N GLY A 92 -6.29 3.40 -13.99
CA GLY A 92 -6.34 2.54 -15.17
C GLY A 92 -6.02 1.09 -14.83
N ARG A 93 -5.68 0.29 -15.84
CA ARG A 93 -5.26 -1.10 -15.66
C ARG A 93 -3.94 -1.39 -16.37
N ILE A 94 -3.11 -2.22 -15.75
CA ILE A 94 -1.87 -2.73 -16.32
C ILE A 94 -1.90 -4.25 -16.38
N LEU A 95 -1.07 -4.80 -17.26
CA LEU A 95 -0.76 -6.23 -17.31
C LEU A 95 0.67 -6.44 -16.82
N ALA A 96 0.83 -7.11 -15.69
CA ALA A 96 2.14 -7.51 -15.19
C ALA A 96 2.39 -8.98 -15.50
N GLN A 97 3.42 -9.26 -16.30
CA GLN A 97 3.80 -10.61 -16.69
C GLN A 97 4.89 -11.14 -15.77
N GLN A 98 4.67 -12.29 -15.14
CA GLN A 98 5.67 -13.02 -14.39
C GLN A 98 5.97 -14.35 -15.08
N LYS A 99 7.25 -14.73 -15.16
CA LYS A 99 7.64 -16.07 -15.58
C LYS A 99 7.28 -17.11 -14.51
N GLY A 100 6.68 -18.21 -14.94
CA GLY A 100 6.22 -19.29 -14.07
C GLY A 100 4.77 -19.09 -13.60
N PHE A 101 4.39 -19.91 -12.62
CA PHE A 101 3.03 -20.00 -12.09
C PHE A 101 2.88 -19.15 -10.83
N LEU A 102 1.81 -18.35 -10.76
CA LEU A 102 1.30 -17.78 -9.52
C LEU A 102 -0.08 -18.35 -9.22
N ASP A 103 -0.32 -18.70 -7.95
CA ASP A 103 -1.63 -19.15 -7.51
C ASP A 103 -2.60 -17.96 -7.41
N PRO A 104 -3.70 -17.95 -8.19
CA PRO A 104 -4.69 -16.88 -8.14
C PRO A 104 -5.24 -16.59 -6.75
N VAL A 105 -5.30 -17.58 -5.85
CA VAL A 105 -5.84 -17.40 -4.49
C VAL A 105 -5.00 -16.41 -3.68
N ASN A 106 -3.69 -16.39 -3.89
CA ASN A 106 -2.76 -15.54 -3.12
C ASN A 106 -2.68 -14.10 -3.64
N TYR A 107 -3.11 -13.86 -4.88
CA TYR A 107 -2.94 -12.55 -5.53
C TYR A 107 -4.26 -11.89 -5.90
N ARG A 108 -5.26 -12.64 -6.35
CA ARG A 108 -6.54 -12.06 -6.77
C ARG A 108 -7.22 -11.35 -5.60
N ASN A 109 -7.78 -10.18 -5.86
CA ASN A 109 -8.38 -9.29 -4.87
C ASN A 109 -7.44 -8.74 -3.80
N HIS A 110 -6.13 -9.02 -3.87
CA HIS A 110 -5.15 -8.44 -2.96
C HIS A 110 -4.62 -7.12 -3.53
N PHE A 111 -4.17 -6.25 -2.63
CA PHE A 111 -3.44 -5.06 -3.00
C PHE A 111 -1.96 -5.43 -3.17
N VAL A 112 -1.37 -4.98 -4.26
CA VAL A 112 0.02 -5.29 -4.58
C VAL A 112 0.74 -4.05 -5.05
N THR A 113 2.05 -4.03 -4.83
CA THR A 113 2.97 -3.13 -5.51
C THR A 113 3.94 -3.98 -6.28
N ILE A 114 4.14 -3.62 -7.54
CA ILE A 114 5.05 -4.29 -8.45
C ILE A 114 6.21 -3.38 -8.81
N LEU A 115 7.34 -4.01 -9.06
CA LEU A 115 8.49 -3.43 -9.72
C LEU A 115 8.75 -4.25 -10.97
N GLY A 116 8.93 -3.59 -12.10
CA GLY A 116 9.20 -4.28 -13.35
C GLY A 116 9.67 -3.35 -14.44
N THR A 117 9.95 -3.91 -15.62
CA THR A 117 10.35 -3.14 -16.79
C THR A 117 9.18 -3.01 -17.75
N ILE A 118 8.91 -1.79 -18.20
CA ILE A 118 7.84 -1.52 -19.18
C ILE A 118 8.22 -2.16 -20.51
N GLN A 119 7.34 -3.01 -21.03
CA GLN A 119 7.51 -3.67 -22.33
C GLN A 119 6.83 -2.89 -23.47
N GLY A 120 5.90 -1.98 -23.13
CA GLY A 120 5.13 -1.19 -24.07
C GLY A 120 3.63 -1.33 -23.78
N ASP A 121 2.83 -1.21 -24.82
CA ASP A 121 1.39 -1.43 -24.75
C ASP A 121 0.98 -2.80 -25.29
N GLU A 122 -0.08 -3.35 -24.71
CA GLU A 122 -0.72 -4.57 -25.15
C GLU A 122 -2.22 -4.32 -25.30
N SER A 123 -2.71 -4.46 -26.54
CA SER A 123 -4.13 -4.38 -26.82
C SER A 123 -4.86 -5.56 -26.20
N GLY A 124 -5.90 -5.28 -25.43
CA GLY A 124 -6.76 -6.27 -24.82
C GLY A 124 -8.19 -5.78 -24.67
N PHE A 125 -8.94 -6.44 -23.81
CA PHE A 125 -10.34 -6.10 -23.55
C PHE A 125 -10.60 -6.05 -22.06
N ILE A 126 -11.30 -4.99 -21.63
CA ILE A 126 -11.99 -4.99 -20.35
C ILE A 126 -13.42 -5.41 -20.64
N ASN A 127 -13.75 -6.66 -20.30
CA ASN A 127 -15.00 -7.31 -20.71
C ASN A 127 -15.16 -7.33 -22.24
N LYS A 128 -15.97 -6.42 -22.79
CA LYS A 128 -16.24 -6.30 -24.23
C LYS A 128 -15.74 -4.99 -24.84
N VAL A 129 -15.06 -4.17 -24.04
CA VAL A 129 -14.55 -2.87 -24.47
C VAL A 129 -13.07 -3.00 -24.77
N PRO A 130 -12.59 -2.62 -25.98
CA PRO A 130 -11.17 -2.62 -26.28
C PRO A 130 -10.45 -1.66 -25.35
N TYR A 131 -9.31 -2.09 -24.81
CA TYR A 131 -8.51 -1.33 -23.88
C TYR A 131 -7.03 -1.59 -24.15
N ASN A 132 -6.22 -0.53 -24.12
CA ASN A 132 -4.78 -0.66 -24.31
C ASN A 132 -4.08 -0.71 -22.96
N PHE A 133 -3.59 -1.89 -22.57
CA PHE A 133 -2.92 -2.08 -21.29
C PHE A 133 -1.46 -1.66 -21.41
N VAL A 134 -0.90 -1.08 -20.35
CA VAL A 134 0.56 -1.01 -20.23
C VAL A 134 1.05 -2.38 -19.77
N LYS A 135 1.95 -2.98 -20.54
CA LYS A 135 2.56 -4.26 -20.22
C LYS A 135 3.86 -4.03 -19.46
N VAL A 136 4.01 -4.74 -18.34
CA VAL A 136 5.19 -4.67 -17.48
C VAL A 136 5.72 -6.08 -17.24
N ASP A 137 7.01 -6.29 -17.48
CA ASP A 137 7.71 -7.52 -17.09
C ASP A 137 8.06 -7.46 -15.61
N LEU A 138 7.46 -8.35 -14.83
CA LEU A 138 7.51 -8.33 -13.38
C LEU A 138 8.85 -8.84 -12.85
N GLN A 139 9.54 -8.00 -12.09
CA GLN A 139 10.82 -8.31 -11.44
C GLN A 139 10.65 -8.55 -9.94
N GLY A 140 9.69 -7.86 -9.32
CA GLY A 140 9.38 -8.02 -7.91
C GLY A 140 7.95 -7.62 -7.60
N ILE A 141 7.37 -8.30 -6.61
CA ILE A 141 6.00 -8.06 -6.16
C ILE A 141 5.93 -8.06 -4.64
N GLN A 142 5.30 -7.04 -4.09
CA GLN A 142 4.91 -6.94 -2.68
C GLN A 142 3.40 -7.09 -2.61
N VAL A 143 2.93 -8.03 -1.80
CA VAL A 143 1.51 -8.15 -1.42
C VAL A 143 1.27 -7.33 -0.16
N TRP A 144 0.11 -6.69 -0.08
CA TRP A 144 -0.32 -5.91 1.07
C TRP A 144 -1.63 -6.48 1.62
N HIS A 145 -1.67 -6.67 2.93
CA HIS A 145 -2.83 -7.17 3.66
C HIS A 145 -3.67 -6.02 4.18
N LEU A 146 -4.98 -6.04 3.91
CA LEU A 146 -5.90 -5.06 4.47
C LEU A 146 -6.18 -5.43 5.93
N THR A 147 -5.77 -4.57 6.86
CA THR A 147 -6.17 -4.64 8.26
C THR A 147 -7.12 -3.50 8.58
N GLU A 148 -8.10 -3.77 9.43
CA GLU A 148 -8.95 -2.74 10.01
C GLU A 148 -8.36 -2.37 11.37
N SER A 149 -7.82 -1.16 11.47
CA SER A 149 -7.44 -0.62 12.77
C SER A 149 -8.68 -0.03 13.43
N VAL A 150 -8.98 -0.50 14.64
CA VAL A 150 -10.08 0.03 15.45
C VAL A 150 -9.48 0.99 16.45
N ASN A 151 -9.77 2.29 16.29
CA ASN A 151 -9.47 3.26 17.33
C ASN A 151 -10.61 3.24 18.35
N THR A 152 -10.33 2.66 19.52
CA THR A 152 -11.19 2.73 20.69
C THR A 152 -10.82 3.99 21.47
N THR A 153 -11.73 4.95 21.53
CA THR A 153 -11.59 6.03 22.51
C THR A 153 -12.09 5.53 23.84
N TYR A 154 -11.23 5.57 24.84
CA TYR A 154 -11.63 5.27 26.20
C TYR A 154 -12.32 6.50 26.78
N ASN A 155 -13.64 6.46 26.89
CA ASN A 155 -14.39 7.43 27.67
C ASN A 155 -14.18 7.13 29.16
N MET A 156 -13.14 7.73 29.72
CA MET A 156 -13.05 7.85 31.17
C MET A 156 -14.20 8.77 31.61
N TRP A 157 -15.03 8.33 32.55
CA TRP A 157 -16.15 9.04 33.20
C TRP A 157 -17.53 8.92 32.52
N ASP A 158 -18.28 7.88 32.89
CA ASP A 158 -19.74 7.94 32.91
C ASP A 158 -20.22 7.84 34.36
N TYR A 159 -20.46 9.00 35.00
CA TYR A 159 -21.08 9.07 36.32
C TYR A 159 -22.58 8.81 36.18
N GLY A 160 -22.94 7.53 36.05
CA GLY A 160 -24.33 7.08 36.07
C GLY A 160 -24.92 7.22 37.46
N TYR A 161 -25.55 8.36 37.76
CA TYR A 161 -26.49 8.47 38.87
C TYR A 161 -27.76 7.70 38.51
N GLY A 162 -27.80 6.41 38.85
CA GLY A 162 -29.02 5.59 38.81
C GLY A 162 -29.89 5.90 40.02
N ALA A 163 -31.16 6.24 39.78
CA ALA A 163 -32.16 6.32 40.83
C ALA A 163 -32.44 4.92 41.38
N PHE A 164 -32.38 4.76 42.70
CA PHE A 164 -32.79 3.58 43.48
C PHE A 164 -31.70 2.51 43.67
N TRP A 165 -30.93 2.59 44.76
CA TRP A 165 -30.65 1.54 45.78
C TRP A 165 -29.58 2.06 46.77
N PRO A 166 -29.70 1.81 48.09
CA PRO A 166 -28.72 2.25 49.09
C PRO A 166 -27.79 1.10 49.47
N GLU A 167 -26.52 1.12 49.04
CA GLU A 167 -25.41 0.50 49.77
C GLU A 167 -24.04 0.92 49.17
N PRO A 168 -23.03 1.24 50.00
CA PRO A 168 -21.75 1.79 49.57
C PRO A 168 -20.79 0.67 49.17
N MET A 169 -21.03 0.04 48.01
CA MET A 169 -20.02 -0.77 47.35
C MET A 169 -19.40 0.09 46.26
N TRP A 170 -18.14 0.49 46.45
CA TRP A 170 -17.33 1.21 45.47
C TRP A 170 -17.50 0.58 44.08
N GLY A 171 -18.28 1.26 43.23
CA GLY A 171 -18.60 0.82 41.88
C GLY A 171 -17.32 0.68 41.08
N ALA A 172 -17.02 -0.55 40.66
CA ALA A 172 -15.97 -0.78 39.69
C ALA A 172 -16.33 0.00 38.42
N PRO A 173 -15.44 0.85 37.89
CA PRO A 173 -15.71 1.58 36.66
C PRO A 173 -15.94 0.56 35.54
N TYR A 174 -17.15 0.57 34.98
CA TYR A 174 -17.44 -0.16 33.75
C TYR A 174 -16.78 0.60 32.60
N TYR A 175 -15.72 0.01 32.05
CA TYR A 175 -15.06 0.53 30.87
C TYR A 175 -15.88 0.14 29.64
N ALA A 176 -16.70 1.08 29.15
CA ALA A 176 -17.38 0.92 27.87
C ALA A 176 -16.41 1.30 26.75
N ASN A 177 -15.79 0.32 26.09
CA ASN A 177 -14.98 0.63 24.91
C ASN A 177 -15.92 1.09 23.78
N THR A 178 -15.93 2.39 23.46
CA THR A 178 -16.65 2.88 22.28
C THR A 178 -15.73 2.84 21.07
N VAL A 179 -16.08 2.03 20.08
CA VAL A 179 -15.41 2.04 18.77
C VAL A 179 -15.76 3.36 18.09
N THR A 180 -14.79 4.26 17.96
CA THR A 180 -15.04 5.61 17.45
C THR A 180 -14.76 5.71 15.95
N GLN A 181 -13.79 4.94 15.45
CA GLN A 181 -13.39 4.96 14.05
C GLN A 181 -12.73 3.63 13.65
N VAL A 182 -13.15 3.08 12.52
CA VAL A 182 -12.47 1.98 11.84
C VAL A 182 -11.79 2.56 10.60
N THR A 183 -10.46 2.54 10.56
CA THR A 183 -9.70 3.01 9.40
C THR A 183 -9.03 1.81 8.73
N PRO A 184 -9.36 1.52 7.46
CA PRO A 184 -8.70 0.45 6.71
C PRO A 184 -7.25 0.86 6.40
N GLU A 185 -6.31 -0.04 6.67
CA GLU A 185 -4.90 0.19 6.44
C GLU A 185 -4.26 -1.03 5.77
N LEU A 186 -3.38 -0.80 4.79
CA LEU A 186 -2.58 -1.89 4.22
C LEU A 186 -1.34 -2.19 5.09
N VAL A 187 -1.03 -3.45 5.35
CA VAL A 187 0.15 -3.88 6.11
C VAL A 187 0.97 -4.83 5.24
N LYS A 188 2.28 -4.93 5.50
CA LYS A 188 3.17 -5.86 4.79
C LYS A 188 2.82 -7.31 5.07
#